data_AF-A0A2I1HMS8-F1
#
_entry.id   AF-A0A2I1HMS8-F1
#
_cell.length_a   1.000
_cell.length_b   1.000
_cell.length_c   1.000
_cell.angle_alpha   90.00
_cell.angle_beta   90.00
_cell.angle_gamma   90.00
#
_symmetry.space_group_name_H-M   'P 1'
#
loop_
_entity.id
_entity.type
_entity.pdbx_description
1 polymer ?
#
loop_
_entity_poly.entity_id
_entity_poly.type
_entity_poly.pdbx_seq_one_letter_code
_entity_poly.pdbx_strand_id
1 'polypeptide(L)'
;IEALSRAVSSLTEEVRSIKNSQSKPLDDISQSTQYNRIISPPETEVGYYRRAQSVLDDMNEEQYKNFHDEVVQILNGLDDTLQLDHTKRWTKIAQHVTKKMMKEIDKAMKGRFQYKDTELKWVLQQLHRHRRENWKVNLDPEKVKSEKKRKGTNSRRGDVSNL
;
A
#
# COMPACT_ATOMS: atom_id res chain seq x y z
N ILE A 1 26.86 -21.26 31.40
CA ILE A 1 26.87 -21.52 29.93
C ILE A 1 25.69 -22.42 29.53
N GLU A 2 25.53 -23.60 30.15
CA GLU A 2 24.48 -24.60 29.82
C GLU A 2 23.04 -24.07 29.61
N ALA A 3 22.61 -23.07 30.38
CA ALA A 3 21.26 -22.50 30.26
C ALA A 3 20.96 -21.96 28.85
N LEU A 4 21.96 -21.36 28.18
CA LEU A 4 21.83 -20.89 26.80
C LEU A 4 21.76 -22.07 25.81
N SER A 5 22.54 -23.13 26.04
CA SER A 5 22.50 -24.35 25.23
C SER A 5 21.12 -25.01 25.29
N ARG A 6 20.49 -25.09 26.47
CA ARG A 6 19.09 -25.57 26.60
C ARG A 6 18.08 -24.70 25.86
N ALA A 7 18.19 -23.37 25.97
CA ALA A 7 17.30 -22.45 25.27
C ALA A 7 17.41 -22.57 23.74
N VAL A 8 18.63 -22.68 23.20
CA VAL A 8 18.87 -22.87 21.76
C VAL A 8 18.32 -24.22 21.27
N SER A 9 18.51 -25.31 22.02
CA SER A 9 17.92 -26.60 21.66
C SER A 9 16.39 -26.55 21.63
N SER A 10 15.75 -25.96 22.64
CA SER A 10 14.29 -25.81 22.71
C SER A 10 13.73 -25.05 21.50
N LEU A 11 14.36 -23.92 21.14
CA LEU A 11 13.94 -23.10 20.00
C LEU A 11 14.17 -23.83 18.66
N THR A 12 15.21 -24.65 18.57
CA THR A 12 15.52 -25.46 17.36
C THR A 12 14.50 -26.58 17.15
N GLU A 13 13.96 -27.16 18.22
CA GLU A 13 12.89 -28.17 18.13
C GLU A 13 11.53 -27.54 17.80
N GLU A 14 11.21 -26.37 18.37
CA GLU A 14 10.00 -25.62 18.06
C GLU A 14 9.92 -25.22 16.57
N VAL A 15 10.99 -24.65 16.02
CA VAL A 15 11.08 -24.31 14.58
C VAL A 15 10.96 -25.55 13.68
N ARG A 16 11.48 -26.71 14.10
CA ARG A 16 11.34 -27.98 13.37
C ARG A 16 9.90 -28.49 13.38
N SER A 17 9.20 -28.35 14.51
CA SER A 17 7.78 -28.72 14.66
C SER A 17 6.88 -27.88 13.74
N ILE A 18 7.09 -26.56 13.73
CA ILE A 18 6.36 -25.62 12.87
C ILE A 18 6.58 -25.98 11.39
N LYS A 19 7.83 -26.22 10.97
CA LYS A 19 8.17 -26.59 9.59
C LYS A 19 7.46 -27.86 9.12
N ASN A 20 7.40 -28.89 9.96
CA ASN A 20 6.71 -30.14 9.62
C ASN A 20 5.18 -30.03 9.64
N SER A 21 4.63 -29.03 10.34
CA SER A 21 3.17 -28.76 10.36
C SER A 21 2.68 -28.09 9.07
N GLN A 22 3.58 -27.50 8.29
CA GLN A 22 3.26 -26.73 7.08
C GLN A 22 3.42 -27.52 5.77
N SER A 23 3.85 -28.78 5.82
CA SER A 23 4.06 -29.65 4.66
C SER A 23 2.98 -30.73 4.50
N LYS A 24 1.96 -30.45 3.67
CA LYS A 24 1.24 -31.50 2.92
C LYS A 24 1.69 -31.47 1.46
N PRO A 25 1.80 -32.60 0.75
CA PRO A 25 2.26 -32.61 -0.63
C PRO A 25 1.30 -31.86 -1.56
N LEU A 26 1.86 -31.15 -2.53
CA LEU A 26 1.14 -30.73 -3.73
C LEU A 26 1.59 -31.66 -4.86
N ASP A 27 0.85 -32.75 -5.05
CA ASP A 27 1.07 -33.63 -6.20
C ASP A 27 0.55 -32.97 -7.50
N ASP A 28 1.19 -33.32 -8.61
CA ASP A 28 1.01 -32.72 -9.94
C ASP A 28 -0.40 -32.92 -10.52
N ILE A 29 -0.93 -31.90 -11.20
CA ILE A 29 -1.73 -32.02 -12.42
C ILE A 29 -1.78 -30.64 -13.13
N SER A 30 -1.71 -30.68 -14.46
CA SER A 30 -1.64 -29.50 -15.34
C SER A 30 -2.98 -29.14 -16.02
N GLN A 31 -2.99 -28.00 -16.72
CA GLN A 31 -3.88 -27.60 -17.82
C GLN A 31 -5.23 -26.88 -17.52
N SER A 32 -5.39 -25.73 -18.21
CA SER A 32 -6.56 -25.29 -18.99
C SER A 32 -7.99 -25.38 -18.43
N THR A 33 -8.57 -24.23 -18.11
CA THR A 33 -9.96 -23.79 -18.44
C THR A 33 -10.00 -22.27 -18.19
N GLN A 34 -10.58 -21.36 -18.98
CA GLN A 34 -11.65 -21.38 -20.00
C GLN A 34 -13.05 -21.76 -19.49
N TYR A 35 -13.83 -20.70 -19.21
CA TYR A 35 -15.27 -20.64 -18.96
C TYR A 35 -15.81 -21.39 -17.71
N ASN A 36 -16.67 -20.69 -16.96
CA ASN A 36 -18.04 -21.16 -16.78
C ASN A 36 -18.97 -20.00 -16.43
N ARG A 37 -19.99 -19.75 -17.27
CA ARG A 37 -21.10 -18.83 -17.01
C ARG A 37 -22.36 -19.68 -16.86
N ILE A 38 -22.79 -19.91 -15.62
CA ILE A 38 -24.02 -20.66 -15.34
C ILE A 38 -25.17 -19.67 -15.12
N ILE A 39 -26.29 -19.95 -15.78
CA ILE A 39 -27.60 -19.30 -15.65
C ILE A 39 -28.57 -20.48 -15.47
N SER A 40 -29.35 -20.58 -14.38
CA SER A 40 -30.70 -20.00 -14.30
C SER A 40 -31.26 -19.97 -12.85
N PRO A 41 -32.38 -19.27 -12.61
CA PRO A 41 -33.02 -19.04 -11.30
C PRO A 41 -34.41 -19.74 -11.19
N PRO A 42 -35.32 -19.38 -10.27
CA PRO A 42 -35.23 -18.69 -8.97
C PRO A 42 -35.60 -19.69 -7.83
N GLU A 43 -36.31 -19.49 -6.69
CA GLU A 43 -37.04 -18.39 -6.02
C GLU A 43 -36.94 -18.52 -4.48
N THR A 44 -36.90 -17.41 -3.74
CA THR A 44 -37.65 -17.20 -2.47
C THR A 44 -37.60 -15.72 -2.06
N GLU A 45 -38.68 -15.22 -1.45
CA GLU A 45 -38.87 -13.78 -1.18
C GLU A 45 -38.31 -13.29 0.18
N VAL A 46 -38.56 -12.00 0.47
CA VAL A 46 -38.41 -11.31 1.78
C VAL A 46 -37.02 -10.74 2.13
N GLY A 47 -36.65 -9.70 1.37
CA GLY A 47 -36.63 -8.37 1.99
C GLY A 47 -35.29 -7.76 2.47
N TYR A 48 -34.26 -8.56 2.75
CA TYR A 48 -33.07 -8.05 3.48
C TYR A 48 -31.72 -8.10 2.75
N TYR A 49 -31.71 -8.20 1.42
CA TYR A 49 -30.52 -7.93 0.62
C TYR A 49 -30.20 -6.42 0.55
N ARG A 50 -29.86 -5.82 1.70
CA ARG A 50 -29.13 -4.54 1.76
C ARG A 50 -27.73 -4.79 1.17
N ARG A 51 -27.66 -4.76 -0.16
CA ARG A 51 -26.46 -4.83 -1.02
C ARG A 51 -25.28 -5.43 -0.28
N ALA A 52 -25.18 -6.75 -0.27
CA ALA A 52 -24.00 -7.46 0.19
C ALA A 52 -22.83 -7.06 -0.72
N GLN A 53 -22.17 -5.97 -0.35
CA GLN A 53 -20.81 -5.69 -0.78
C GLN A 53 -20.02 -6.90 -0.30
N SER A 54 -19.50 -7.68 -1.25
CA SER A 54 -18.59 -8.77 -0.96
C SER A 54 -17.56 -8.26 0.04
N VAL A 55 -17.52 -8.88 1.22
CA VAL A 55 -16.49 -8.55 2.21
C VAL A 55 -15.18 -9.01 1.58
N LEU A 56 -14.50 -8.06 0.93
CA LEU A 56 -13.16 -8.28 0.44
C LEU A 56 -12.30 -8.64 1.65
N ASP A 57 -11.47 -9.67 1.54
CA ASP A 57 -10.43 -9.94 2.53
C ASP A 57 -9.46 -8.75 2.59
N ASP A 58 -8.71 -8.61 3.68
CA ASP A 58 -7.64 -7.59 3.74
C ASP A 58 -6.50 -7.99 2.80
N MET A 59 -5.97 -7.02 2.03
CA MET A 59 -4.86 -7.28 1.10
C MET A 59 -3.63 -7.81 1.85
N ASN A 60 -2.98 -8.85 1.32
CA ASN A 60 -1.69 -9.29 1.84
C ASN A 60 -0.57 -8.25 1.55
N GLU A 61 0.59 -8.38 2.20
CA GLU A 61 1.66 -7.37 2.12
C GLU A 61 2.18 -7.13 0.68
N GLU A 62 2.29 -8.19 -0.13
CA GLU A 62 2.72 -8.09 -1.53
C GLU A 62 1.65 -7.46 -2.42
N GLN A 63 0.38 -7.83 -2.24
CA GLN A 63 -0.77 -7.22 -2.89
C GLN A 63 -0.88 -5.73 -2.56
N TYR A 64 -0.75 -5.36 -1.27
CA TYR A 64 -0.79 -3.98 -0.80
C TYR A 64 0.38 -3.16 -1.36
N LYS A 65 1.59 -3.73 -1.42
CA LYS A 65 2.76 -3.08 -2.05
C LYS A 65 2.51 -2.79 -3.53
N ASN A 66 2.08 -3.80 -4.30
CA ASN A 66 1.81 -3.66 -5.73
C ASN A 66 0.68 -2.63 -5.99
N PHE A 67 -0.36 -2.63 -5.15
CA PHE A 67 -1.44 -1.64 -5.15
C PHE A 67 -0.96 -0.23 -4.81
N HIS A 68 -0.13 -0.07 -3.78
CA HIS A 68 0.47 1.21 -3.40
C HIS A 68 1.29 1.81 -4.56
N ASP A 69 2.14 0.99 -5.18
CA ASP A 69 3.04 1.45 -6.23
C ASP A 69 2.28 1.78 -7.54
N GLU A 70 1.24 1.02 -7.89
CA GLU A 70 0.28 1.37 -8.97
C GLU A 70 -0.46 2.70 -8.67
N VAL A 71 -0.96 2.90 -7.44
CA VAL A 71 -1.62 4.16 -7.04
C VAL A 71 -0.65 5.33 -7.14
N VAL A 72 0.62 5.16 -6.76
CA VAL A 72 1.67 6.18 -6.93
C VAL A 72 1.97 6.44 -8.40
N GLN A 73 2.05 5.41 -9.24
CA GLN A 73 2.27 5.55 -10.68
C GLN A 73 1.12 6.31 -11.35
N ILE A 74 -0.13 5.97 -11.04
CA ILE A 74 -1.32 6.68 -11.55
C ILE A 74 -1.31 8.14 -11.09
N LEU A 75 -1.06 8.41 -9.80
CA LEU A 75 -0.99 9.78 -9.26
C LEU A 75 0.07 10.66 -9.93
N ASN A 76 1.16 10.06 -10.44
CA ASN A 76 2.21 10.78 -11.17
C ASN A 76 1.86 11.01 -12.65
N GLY A 77 0.84 10.32 -13.18
CA GLY A 77 0.30 10.49 -14.54
C GLY A 77 -1.06 11.22 -14.60
N LEU A 78 -1.58 11.72 -13.47
CA LEU A 78 -2.78 12.56 -13.45
C LEU A 78 -2.48 13.99 -13.89
N ASP A 79 -3.47 14.62 -14.52
CA ASP A 79 -3.49 16.05 -14.86
C ASP A 79 -3.30 16.96 -13.63
N ASP A 80 -2.75 18.16 -13.84
CA ASP A 80 -2.44 19.12 -12.78
C ASP A 80 -3.68 19.54 -11.96
N THR A 81 -4.88 19.53 -12.55
CA THR A 81 -6.14 19.80 -11.84
C THR A 81 -6.59 18.66 -10.91
N LEU A 82 -5.81 17.58 -10.82
CA LEU A 82 -5.97 16.43 -9.93
C LEU A 82 -4.79 16.27 -8.94
N GLN A 83 -3.82 17.19 -8.90
CA GLN A 83 -2.69 17.06 -7.98
C GLN A 83 -3.10 17.12 -6.49
N LEU A 84 -2.42 16.28 -5.70
CA LEU A 84 -2.68 16.12 -4.27
C LEU A 84 -2.00 17.23 -3.43
N ASP A 85 -2.71 18.33 -3.21
CA ASP A 85 -2.21 19.53 -2.52
C ASP A 85 -1.81 19.25 -1.05
N HIS A 86 -0.50 19.16 -0.85
CA HIS A 86 0.15 18.90 0.43
C HIS A 86 0.31 20.16 1.31
N THR A 87 0.07 21.36 0.79
CA THR A 87 0.13 22.60 1.61
C THR A 87 -1.08 22.68 2.54
N LYS A 88 -2.29 22.44 1.98
CA LYS A 88 -3.57 22.48 2.68
C LYS A 88 -3.71 21.32 3.69
N ARG A 89 -4.60 21.47 4.67
CA ARG A 89 -4.93 20.39 5.63
C ARG A 89 -5.77 19.33 4.91
N TRP A 90 -5.60 18.04 5.24
CA TRP A 90 -6.39 16.92 4.69
C TRP A 90 -7.90 17.21 4.72
N THR A 91 -8.42 17.74 5.82
CA THR A 91 -9.84 18.12 5.98
C THR A 91 -10.37 19.16 5.00
N LYS A 92 -9.50 19.94 4.33
CA LYS A 92 -9.87 20.89 3.27
C LYS A 92 -9.79 20.28 1.86
N ILE A 93 -9.01 19.23 1.65
CA ILE A 93 -8.86 18.58 0.33
C ILE A 93 -9.65 17.26 0.22
N ALA A 94 -9.97 16.59 1.33
CA ALA A 94 -10.55 15.24 1.33
C ALA A 94 -11.85 15.13 0.51
N GLN A 95 -12.68 16.18 0.47
CA GLN A 95 -13.87 16.20 -0.37
C GLN A 95 -13.55 16.20 -1.87
N HIS A 96 -12.49 16.90 -2.30
CA HIS A 96 -11.98 16.84 -3.68
C HIS A 96 -11.35 15.47 -3.97
N VAL A 97 -10.51 14.96 -3.05
CA VAL A 97 -9.86 13.65 -3.18
C VAL A 97 -10.92 12.55 -3.39
N THR A 98 -11.94 12.47 -2.54
CA THR A 98 -12.98 11.43 -2.64
C THR A 98 -13.95 11.66 -3.81
N LYS A 99 -14.28 12.91 -4.18
CA LYS A 99 -15.22 13.16 -5.29
C LYS A 99 -14.60 13.06 -6.69
N LYS A 100 -13.33 13.46 -6.84
CA LYS A 100 -12.63 13.57 -8.13
C LYS A 100 -11.49 12.55 -8.23
N MET A 101 -10.46 12.66 -7.39
CA MET A 101 -9.24 11.84 -7.52
C MET A 101 -9.49 10.33 -7.38
N MET A 102 -10.20 9.89 -6.33
CA MET A 102 -10.50 8.48 -6.13
C MET A 102 -11.29 7.87 -7.30
N LYS A 103 -12.10 8.66 -8.01
CA LYS A 103 -12.84 8.20 -9.20
C LYS A 103 -11.96 8.04 -10.43
N GLU A 104 -10.99 8.94 -10.65
CA GLU A 104 -10.04 8.79 -11.76
C GLU A 104 -9.04 7.65 -11.49
N ILE A 105 -8.65 7.45 -10.24
CA ILE A 105 -7.82 6.31 -9.82
C ILE A 105 -8.60 4.98 -9.97
N ASP A 106 -9.87 4.91 -9.54
CA ASP A 106 -10.74 3.74 -9.75
C ASP A 106 -10.91 3.39 -11.23
N LYS A 107 -11.21 4.39 -12.09
CA LYS A 107 -11.26 4.20 -13.55
C LYS A 107 -9.95 3.61 -14.10
N ALA A 108 -8.80 4.08 -13.62
CA ALA A 108 -7.49 3.65 -14.10
C ALA A 108 -7.13 2.23 -13.64
N MET A 109 -7.43 1.87 -12.39
CA MET A 109 -7.18 0.54 -11.81
C MET A 109 -8.27 -0.50 -12.12
N LYS A 110 -9.37 -0.10 -12.76
CA LYS A 110 -10.54 -0.96 -13.05
C LYS A 110 -10.14 -2.26 -13.75
N GLY A 111 -10.32 -3.37 -13.04
CA GLY A 111 -9.99 -4.72 -13.53
C GLY A 111 -8.53 -5.17 -13.31
N ARG A 112 -7.66 -4.31 -12.76
CA ARG A 112 -6.29 -4.66 -12.36
C ARG A 112 -6.22 -5.12 -10.90
N PHE A 113 -6.92 -4.41 -10.02
CA PHE A 113 -6.95 -4.65 -8.57
C PHE A 113 -8.38 -4.76 -8.05
N GLN A 114 -8.57 -5.57 -7.01
CA GLN A 114 -9.72 -5.47 -6.10
C GLN A 114 -9.19 -4.89 -4.78
N TYR A 115 -9.88 -3.87 -4.26
CA TYR A 115 -9.46 -3.11 -3.08
C TYR A 115 -10.67 -2.43 -2.46
N LYS A 116 -10.56 -2.01 -1.19
CA LYS A 116 -11.58 -1.30 -0.42
C LYS A 116 -11.38 0.20 -0.56
N ASP A 117 -12.48 0.97 -0.60
CA ASP A 117 -12.45 2.45 -0.54
C ASP A 117 -11.57 2.98 0.61
N THR A 118 -11.52 2.23 1.72
CA THR A 118 -10.69 2.52 2.90
C THR A 118 -9.19 2.42 2.61
N GLU A 119 -8.75 1.43 1.84
CA GLU A 119 -7.33 1.19 1.53
C GLU A 119 -6.79 2.29 0.61
N LEU A 120 -7.50 2.58 -0.49
CA LEU A 120 -7.16 3.69 -1.39
C LEU A 120 -7.14 5.04 -0.65
N LYS A 121 -8.14 5.29 0.19
CA LYS A 121 -8.21 6.51 1.03
C LYS A 121 -7.03 6.59 2.01
N TRP A 122 -6.59 5.46 2.57
CA TRP A 122 -5.47 5.41 3.51
C TRP A 122 -4.13 5.68 2.82
N VAL A 123 -3.87 5.05 1.66
CA VAL A 123 -2.70 5.35 0.80
C VAL A 123 -2.65 6.84 0.46
N LEU A 124 -3.75 7.42 -0.04
CA LEU A 124 -3.83 8.84 -0.37
C LEU A 124 -3.59 9.75 0.86
N GLN A 125 -4.04 9.33 2.05
CA GLN A 125 -3.82 10.08 3.29
C GLN A 125 -2.38 9.99 3.80
N GLN A 126 -1.69 8.85 3.65
CA GLN A 126 -0.26 8.73 3.99
C GLN A 126 0.62 9.50 3.00
N LEU A 127 0.31 9.43 1.69
CA LEU A 127 0.99 10.23 0.67
C LEU A 127 0.81 11.74 0.92
N HIS A 128 -0.39 12.19 1.34
CA HIS A 128 -0.60 13.57 1.80
C HIS A 128 0.32 13.90 2.97
N ARG A 129 0.29 13.05 4.02
CA ARG A 129 1.03 13.26 5.25
C ARG A 129 2.53 13.37 5.00
N HIS A 130 3.12 12.42 4.28
CA HIS A 130 4.55 12.39 4.01
C HIS A 130 5.01 13.59 3.18
N ARG A 131 4.32 13.90 2.06
CA ARG A 131 4.61 15.09 1.24
C ARG A 131 4.51 16.39 2.07
N ARG A 132 3.54 16.46 2.98
CA ARG A 132 3.29 17.62 3.86
C ARG A 132 4.29 17.75 5.02
N GLU A 133 4.78 16.64 5.57
CA GLU A 133 5.86 16.64 6.56
C GLU A 133 7.18 17.08 5.92
N ASN A 134 7.52 16.57 4.73
CA ASN A 134 8.67 17.04 3.95
C ASN A 134 8.56 18.54 3.60
N TRP A 135 7.39 19.02 3.16
CA TRP A 135 7.13 20.44 2.88
C TRP A 135 7.33 21.33 4.12
N LYS A 136 6.85 20.90 5.30
CA LYS A 136 7.09 21.63 6.57
C LYS A 136 8.57 21.70 6.94
N VAL A 137 9.35 20.65 6.69
CA VAL A 137 10.81 20.66 6.92
C VAL A 137 11.48 21.63 5.95
N ASN A 138 11.05 21.68 4.69
CA ASN A 138 11.59 22.58 3.67
C ASN A 138 11.21 24.06 3.86
N LEU A 139 10.18 24.36 4.65
CA LEU A 139 9.77 25.74 4.98
C LEU A 139 10.69 26.42 6.00
N ASP A 140 11.51 25.65 6.73
CA ASP A 140 12.38 26.12 7.80
C ASP A 140 13.86 25.91 7.40
N PRO A 141 14.63 26.96 7.08
CA PRO A 141 15.98 26.83 6.55
C PRO A 141 16.98 26.29 7.59
N GLU A 142 16.70 26.36 8.89
CA GLU A 142 17.53 25.74 9.93
C GLU A 142 17.26 24.24 10.03
N LYS A 143 15.99 23.83 9.88
CA LYS A 143 15.64 22.41 9.76
C LYS A 143 16.17 21.80 8.47
N VAL A 144 16.13 22.48 7.33
CA VAL A 144 16.78 22.00 6.09
C VAL A 144 18.28 21.74 6.31
N LYS A 145 19.00 22.67 6.96
CA LYS A 145 20.43 22.48 7.31
C LYS A 145 20.63 21.29 8.25
N SER A 146 19.77 21.14 9.26
CA SER A 146 19.84 20.07 10.26
C SER A 146 19.51 18.69 9.69
N GLU A 147 18.54 18.63 8.78
CA GLU A 147 18.10 17.43 8.08
C GLU A 147 19.17 16.95 7.08
N LYS A 148 19.79 17.86 6.33
CA LYS A 148 20.95 17.56 5.47
C LYS A 148 22.14 17.01 6.26
N LYS A 149 22.42 17.59 7.45
CA LYS A 149 23.43 17.05 8.38
C LYS A 149 23.10 15.63 8.84
N ARG A 150 21.84 15.36 9.21
CA ARG A 150 21.38 14.01 9.61
C ARG A 150 21.44 12.97 8.48
N LYS A 151 21.06 13.36 7.27
CA LYS A 151 21.02 12.46 6.09
C LYS A 151 22.38 12.32 5.37
N GLY A 152 23.47 12.83 5.95
CA GLY A 152 24.81 12.76 5.35
C GLY A 152 24.97 13.55 4.04
N THR A 153 23.96 14.30 3.59
CA THR A 153 23.92 15.00 2.29
C THR A 153 24.66 16.34 2.31
N ASN A 154 25.69 16.45 3.15
CA ASN A 154 26.67 17.53 3.10
C ASN A 154 27.65 17.25 1.95
N SER A 155 27.20 17.49 0.71
CA SER A 155 27.93 17.15 -0.51
C SER A 155 29.28 17.88 -0.57
N ARG A 156 30.38 17.13 -0.41
CA ARG A 156 31.71 17.57 -0.81
C ARG A 156 31.81 17.61 -2.34
N ARG A 157 31.30 18.68 -2.93
CA ARG A 157 31.76 19.22 -4.20
C ARG A 157 32.36 20.58 -3.89
N GLY A 158 33.69 20.65 -3.87
CA GLY A 158 34.40 21.86 -3.52
C GLY A 158 34.70 22.70 -4.76
N ASP A 159 34.68 24.01 -4.59
CA ASP A 159 35.52 24.89 -5.38
C ASP A 159 36.86 25.03 -4.66
N VAL A 160 37.88 24.34 -5.19
CA VAL A 160 39.29 24.69 -4.97
C VAL A 160 39.80 25.20 -6.31
N SER A 161 39.31 26.39 -6.65
CA SER A 161 39.59 27.08 -7.91
C SER A 161 40.53 28.24 -7.58
N ASN A 162 41.81 28.08 -7.90
CA ASN A 162 42.89 28.97 -7.47
C ASN A 162 42.75 30.39 -8.05
N LEU A 163 43.09 31.39 -7.22
CA LEU A 163 43.65 32.69 -7.62
C LEU A 163 44.50 33.25 -6.47
#